data_AF-A0A937N5P4-F1
#
_entry.id   AF-A0A937N5P4-F1
#
_cell.length_a   1.000
_cell.length_b   1.000
_cell.length_c   1.000
_cell.angle_alpha   90.00
_cell.angle_beta   90.00
_cell.angle_gamma   90.00
#
_symmetry.space_group_name_H-M   'P 1'
#
loop_
_entity.id
_entity.type
_entity.pdbx_description
1 polymer ?
#
loop_
_entity_poly.entity_id
_entity_poly.type
_entity_poly.pdbx_seq_one_letter_code
_entity_poly.pdbx_strand_id
1 'polypeptide(L)'
;MLSMLRNYSQDGSQMALWEELGAGVPTLMAFARLCSDALASNRQDPVEELSGEAKAILYTARTRGSIEIKGTDTAVDSSERLLAICVEVEPDRQFVFRRRGDPKLTVRFLDGFRQLCASGLVMHHLFREFSLTHSGFELAKTIQRHDIGVLDILAEEQEFSDF
;
A
#
# COMPACT_ATOMS: atom_id res chain seq x y z
N MET A 1 -30.83 20.61 -32.43
CA MET A 1 -29.54 19.96 -32.71
C MET A 1 -28.57 20.25 -31.55
N LEU A 2 -28.90 19.77 -30.34
CA LEU A 2 -28.18 20.07 -29.08
C LEU A 2 -28.02 18.84 -28.16
N SER A 3 -28.42 17.64 -28.61
CA SER A 3 -28.29 16.40 -27.83
C SER A 3 -26.95 15.69 -28.01
N MET A 4 -26.19 15.97 -29.08
CA MET A 4 -24.93 15.27 -29.39
C MET A 4 -23.74 15.73 -28.54
N LEU A 5 -23.73 16.99 -28.07
CA LEU A 5 -22.61 17.52 -27.28
C LEU A 5 -22.62 17.04 -25.81
N ARG A 6 -23.77 16.62 -25.29
CA ARG A 6 -23.90 16.17 -23.90
C ARG A 6 -23.38 14.74 -23.70
N ASN A 7 -23.55 13.87 -24.71
CA ASN A 7 -23.11 12.48 -24.67
C ASN A 7 -21.59 12.35 -24.66
N TYR A 8 -20.86 13.11 -25.48
CA TYR A 8 -19.38 13.08 -25.51
C TYR A 8 -18.74 13.42 -24.16
N SER A 9 -19.32 14.36 -23.40
CA SER A 9 -18.82 14.72 -22.08
C SER A 9 -19.09 13.64 -21.01
N GLN A 10 -20.20 12.91 -21.13
CA GLN A 10 -20.51 11.79 -20.25
C GLN A 10 -19.64 10.56 -20.59
N ASP A 11 -19.45 10.26 -21.87
CA ASP A 11 -18.61 9.14 -22.32
C ASP A 11 -17.15 9.36 -21.89
N GLY A 12 -16.62 10.57 -22.03
CA GLY A 12 -15.28 10.92 -21.54
C GLY A 12 -15.14 10.78 -20.03
N SER A 13 -16.15 11.19 -19.26
CA SER A 13 -16.15 11.03 -17.79
C SER A 13 -16.23 9.56 -17.35
N GLN A 14 -16.95 8.72 -18.10
CA GLN A 14 -17.05 7.29 -17.82
C GLN A 14 -15.76 6.56 -18.18
N MET A 15 -15.11 6.93 -19.29
CA MET A 15 -13.81 6.37 -19.66
C MET A 15 -12.73 6.71 -18.62
N ALA A 16 -12.67 7.97 -18.17
CA ALA A 16 -11.76 8.38 -17.11
C ALA A 16 -11.99 7.59 -15.81
N LEU A 17 -13.26 7.41 -15.40
CA LEU A 17 -13.60 6.58 -14.26
C LEU A 17 -13.16 5.11 -14.44
N TRP A 18 -13.25 4.57 -15.66
CA TRP A 18 -12.79 3.20 -15.95
C TRP A 18 -11.27 3.09 -15.85
N GLU A 19 -10.53 4.06 -16.37
CA GLU A 19 -9.07 4.09 -16.23
C GLU A 19 -8.64 4.18 -14.75
N GLU A 20 -9.33 4.98 -13.94
CA GLU A 20 -9.10 5.08 -12.50
C GLU A 20 -9.33 3.74 -11.76
N LEU A 21 -10.39 3.02 -12.13
CA LEU A 21 -10.67 1.69 -11.58
C LEU A 21 -9.56 0.69 -11.97
N GLY A 22 -9.09 0.72 -13.23
CA GLY A 22 -7.99 -0.12 -13.70
C GLY A 22 -6.67 0.16 -12.96
N ALA A 23 -6.46 1.40 -12.53
CA ALA A 23 -5.28 1.83 -11.77
C ALA A 23 -5.40 1.65 -10.25
N GLY A 24 -6.50 1.09 -9.74
CA GLY A 24 -6.71 0.87 -8.30
C GLY A 24 -6.99 2.13 -7.48
N VAL A 25 -7.41 3.22 -8.13
CA VAL A 25 -7.63 4.54 -7.50
C VAL A 25 -8.60 4.49 -6.30
N PRO A 26 -9.73 3.75 -6.31
CA PRO A 26 -10.62 3.72 -5.16
C PRO A 26 -9.94 3.24 -3.86
N THR A 27 -9.08 2.23 -3.95
CA THR A 27 -8.33 1.71 -2.80
C THR A 27 -7.30 2.73 -2.32
N LEU A 28 -6.60 3.40 -3.24
CA LEU A 28 -5.66 4.47 -2.91
C LEU A 28 -6.35 5.64 -2.21
N MET A 29 -7.52 6.05 -2.70
CA MET A 29 -8.34 7.09 -2.08
C MET A 29 -8.80 6.69 -0.67
N ALA A 30 -9.18 5.42 -0.47
CA ALA A 30 -9.55 4.93 0.85
C ALA A 30 -8.37 5.00 1.83
N PHE A 31 -7.16 4.59 1.42
CA PHE A 31 -5.96 4.72 2.25
C PHE A 31 -5.61 6.19 2.54
N ALA A 32 -5.62 7.05 1.52
CA ALA A 32 -5.37 8.48 1.67
C ALA A 32 -6.37 9.12 2.66
N ARG A 33 -7.64 8.70 2.61
CA ARG A 33 -8.66 9.17 3.54
C ARG A 33 -8.38 8.73 4.97
N LEU A 34 -8.01 7.47 5.19
CA LEU A 34 -7.63 6.96 6.52
C LEU A 34 -6.45 7.73 7.11
N CYS A 35 -5.40 7.97 6.30
CA CYS A 35 -4.26 8.79 6.72
C CYS A 35 -4.70 10.21 7.11
N SER A 36 -5.58 10.81 6.29
CA SER A 36 -6.09 12.17 6.53
C SER A 36 -6.89 12.27 7.83
N ASP A 37 -7.77 11.28 8.08
CA ASP A 37 -8.59 11.23 9.29
C ASP A 37 -7.71 10.99 10.54
N ALA A 38 -6.68 10.14 10.45
CA ALA A 38 -5.73 9.93 11.53
C ALA A 38 -4.91 11.19 11.85
N LEU A 39 -4.47 11.93 10.82
CA LEU A 39 -3.74 13.19 10.99
C LEU A 39 -4.63 14.27 11.63
N ALA A 40 -5.88 14.39 11.19
CA ALA A 40 -6.82 15.39 11.69
C ALA A 40 -7.27 15.13 13.14
N SER A 41 -7.33 13.86 13.56
CA SER A 41 -7.82 13.48 14.89
C SER A 41 -6.81 13.67 16.02
N ASN A 42 -5.53 13.97 15.72
CA ASN A 42 -4.44 14.11 16.70
C ASN A 42 -4.48 13.00 17.77
N ARG A 43 -4.69 11.76 17.32
CA ARG A 43 -5.10 10.64 18.16
C ARG A 43 -4.00 10.33 19.19
N GLN A 44 -4.37 10.38 20.48
CA GLN A 44 -3.50 10.04 21.61
C GLN A 44 -3.73 8.62 22.14
N ASP A 45 -4.78 7.95 21.67
CA ASP A 45 -5.14 6.60 22.11
C ASP A 45 -4.08 5.57 21.69
N PRO A 46 -3.87 4.51 22.49
CA PRO A 46 -2.94 3.45 22.14
C PRO A 46 -3.34 2.82 20.80
N VAL A 47 -2.33 2.63 19.95
CA VAL A 47 -2.46 1.89 18.69
C VAL A 47 -2.99 0.49 19.01
N GLU A 48 -4.10 0.09 18.37
CA GLU A 48 -4.58 -1.30 18.44
C GLU A 48 -3.45 -2.27 18.08
N GLU A 49 -3.50 -3.50 18.58
CA GLU A 49 -2.43 -4.45 18.31
C GLU A 49 -2.26 -4.69 16.79
N LEU A 50 -1.10 -4.30 16.27
CA LEU A 50 -0.80 -4.44 14.84
C LEU A 50 -0.66 -5.91 14.45
N SER A 51 -1.23 -6.25 13.28
CA SER A 51 -1.03 -7.56 12.67
C SER A 51 0.45 -7.82 12.33
N GLY A 52 0.80 -9.09 12.14
CA GLY A 52 2.14 -9.47 11.68
C GLY A 52 2.50 -8.83 10.34
N GLU A 53 1.53 -8.70 9.43
CA GLU A 53 1.70 -8.03 8.15
C GLU A 53 1.98 -6.52 8.30
N ALA A 54 1.22 -5.84 9.16
CA ALA A 54 1.44 -4.42 9.45
C ALA A 54 2.83 -4.19 10.07
N LYS A 55 3.22 -5.02 11.04
CA LYS A 55 4.55 -4.99 11.66
C LYS A 55 5.66 -5.23 10.64
N ALA A 56 5.47 -6.17 9.71
CA ALA A 56 6.44 -6.46 8.66
C ALA A 56 6.66 -5.26 7.72
N ILE A 57 5.58 -4.61 7.26
CA ILE A 57 5.68 -3.41 6.42
C ILE A 57 6.41 -2.29 7.19
N LEU A 58 6.00 -2.05 8.44
CA LEU A 58 6.58 -1.00 9.27
C LEU A 58 8.06 -1.25 9.56
N TYR A 59 8.43 -2.49 9.89
CA TYR A 59 9.82 -2.89 10.07
C TYR A 59 10.64 -2.69 8.80
N THR A 60 10.14 -3.10 7.63
CA THR A 60 10.86 -2.94 6.36
C THR A 60 11.05 -1.47 6.00
N ALA A 61 10.06 -0.61 6.31
CA ALA A 61 10.12 0.82 6.04
C ALA A 61 10.99 1.60 7.04
N ARG A 62 11.49 0.99 8.12
CA ARG A 62 12.11 1.69 9.27
C ARG A 62 13.28 2.62 8.94
N THR A 63 13.99 2.37 7.83
CA THR A 63 15.19 3.12 7.47
C THR A 63 14.88 4.34 6.61
N ARG A 64 14.10 4.14 5.53
CA ARG A 64 13.83 5.17 4.51
C ARG A 64 12.45 5.78 4.66
N GLY A 65 11.50 5.00 5.18
CA GLY A 65 10.12 5.38 5.41
C GLY A 65 9.27 5.56 4.17
N SER A 66 9.80 5.36 2.96
CA SER A 66 9.07 5.54 1.69
C SER A 66 8.30 4.28 1.32
N ILE A 67 7.02 4.43 0.99
CA ILE A 67 6.10 3.35 0.65
C ILE A 67 5.28 3.76 -0.56
N GLU A 68 5.24 2.88 -1.56
CA GLU A 68 4.49 3.09 -2.80
C GLU A 68 3.50 1.94 -2.99
N ILE A 69 2.27 2.22 -3.45
CA ILE A 69 1.28 1.20 -3.77
C ILE A 69 1.19 1.02 -5.29
N LYS A 70 1.60 -0.16 -5.78
CA LYS A 70 1.66 -0.48 -7.22
C LYS A 70 0.61 -1.51 -7.62
N GLY A 71 0.11 -1.41 -8.85
CA GLY A 71 -0.70 -2.44 -9.49
C GLY A 71 -0.33 -2.56 -10.96
N THR A 72 -0.66 -3.70 -11.56
CA THR A 72 -0.55 -3.91 -13.02
C THR A 72 -1.78 -4.66 -13.51
N ASP A 73 -2.36 -4.21 -14.61
CA ASP A 73 -3.48 -4.86 -15.28
C ASP A 73 -3.03 -5.85 -16.36
N THR A 74 -1.73 -5.84 -16.70
CA THR A 74 -1.14 -6.64 -17.79
C THR A 74 -0.54 -7.96 -17.35
N ALA A 75 -0.50 -8.27 -16.04
CA ALA A 75 0.10 -9.52 -15.58
C ALA A 75 -0.73 -10.75 -16.00
N VAL A 76 -0.03 -11.80 -16.43
CA VAL A 76 -0.63 -13.07 -16.85
C VAL A 76 -1.23 -13.80 -15.65
N ASP A 77 -0.52 -13.82 -14.52
CA ASP A 77 -1.01 -14.41 -13.28
C ASP A 77 -1.99 -13.46 -12.58
N SER A 78 -3.18 -13.96 -12.28
CA SER A 78 -4.22 -13.16 -11.61
C SER A 78 -3.80 -12.64 -10.23
N SER A 79 -2.94 -13.34 -9.50
CA SER A 79 -2.41 -12.91 -8.20
C SER A 79 -1.41 -11.75 -8.33
N GLU A 80 -0.72 -11.66 -9.47
CA GLU A 80 0.21 -10.57 -9.78
C GLU A 80 -0.53 -9.28 -10.21
N ARG A 81 -1.80 -9.38 -10.61
CA ARG A 81 -2.63 -8.20 -10.91
C ARG A 81 -3.13 -7.46 -9.66
N LEU A 82 -2.98 -8.05 -8.49
CA LEU A 82 -3.35 -7.41 -7.22
C LEU A 82 -2.41 -6.24 -6.91
N LEU A 83 -2.94 -5.25 -6.18
CA LEU A 83 -2.12 -4.17 -5.63
C LEU A 83 -1.06 -4.75 -4.68
N ALA A 84 0.15 -4.23 -4.79
CA ALA A 84 1.31 -4.56 -3.99
C ALA A 84 1.75 -3.33 -3.19
N ILE A 85 2.29 -3.57 -2.00
CA ILE A 85 2.96 -2.54 -1.21
C ILE A 85 4.46 -2.66 -1.46
N CYS A 86 5.05 -1.62 -2.02
CA CYS A 86 6.47 -1.52 -2.32
C CYS A 86 7.13 -0.61 -1.30
N VAL A 87 8.15 -1.10 -0.60
CA VAL A 87 8.84 -0.33 0.44
C VAL A 87 10.27 -0.08 0.00
N GLU A 88 10.70 1.17 -0.01
CA GLU A 88 12.09 1.51 -0.31
C GLU A 88 13.00 1.07 0.84
N VAL A 89 13.96 0.18 0.54
CA VAL A 89 14.93 -0.31 1.53
C VAL A 89 16.30 0.35 1.35
N GLU A 90 16.67 0.68 0.12
CA GLU A 90 17.88 1.41 -0.28
C GLU A 90 17.54 2.33 -1.46
N PRO A 91 18.38 3.34 -1.80
CA PRO A 91 18.23 4.06 -3.05
C PRO A 91 18.13 3.07 -4.22
N ASP A 92 17.07 3.19 -5.02
CA ASP A 92 16.76 2.34 -6.17
C ASP A 92 16.41 0.86 -5.86
N ARG A 93 16.27 0.47 -4.58
CA ARG A 93 15.85 -0.89 -4.19
C ARG A 93 14.56 -0.87 -3.38
N GLN A 94 13.58 -1.64 -3.85
CA GLN A 94 12.29 -1.82 -3.19
C GLN A 94 12.06 -3.27 -2.75
N PHE A 95 11.46 -3.46 -1.60
CA PHE A 95 10.91 -4.73 -1.14
C PHE A 95 9.41 -4.78 -1.45
N VAL A 96 8.95 -5.84 -2.10
CA VAL A 96 7.56 -5.95 -2.59
C VAL A 96 6.72 -6.91 -1.76
N PHE A 97 5.75 -6.39 -1.04
CA PHE A 97 4.75 -7.18 -0.31
C PHE A 97 3.62 -7.62 -1.24
N ARG A 98 3.88 -8.73 -1.94
CA ARG A 98 2.94 -9.48 -2.77
C ARG A 98 3.43 -10.92 -2.85
N ARG A 99 2.51 -11.89 -2.83
CA ARG A 99 2.86 -13.31 -2.96
C ARG A 99 2.23 -13.90 -4.20
N ARG A 100 3.06 -14.48 -5.08
CA ARG A 100 2.57 -15.17 -6.27
C ARG A 100 1.87 -16.46 -5.85
N GLY A 101 0.71 -16.74 -6.45
CA GLY A 101 -0.07 -17.95 -6.13
C GLY A 101 -0.77 -17.94 -4.76
N ASP A 102 -0.58 -16.90 -3.94
CA ASP A 102 -1.31 -16.69 -2.67
C ASP A 102 -1.95 -15.29 -2.63
N PRO A 103 -3.11 -15.11 -3.29
CA PRO A 103 -3.84 -13.85 -3.24
C PRO A 103 -4.33 -13.50 -1.83
N LYS A 104 -4.55 -14.50 -0.96
CA LYS A 104 -5.00 -14.29 0.41
C LYS A 104 -3.92 -13.58 1.23
N LEU A 105 -2.66 -14.01 1.11
CA LEU A 105 -1.54 -13.34 1.77
C LEU A 105 -1.34 -11.92 1.22
N THR A 106 -1.46 -11.73 -0.10
CA THR A 106 -1.39 -10.40 -0.72
C THR A 106 -2.45 -9.44 -0.14
N VAL A 107 -3.70 -9.89 -0.01
CA VAL A 107 -4.78 -9.09 0.60
C VAL A 107 -4.51 -8.79 2.09
N ARG A 108 -3.87 -9.70 2.83
CA ARG A 108 -3.49 -9.44 4.23
C ARG A 108 -2.46 -8.32 4.36
N PHE A 109 -1.54 -8.18 3.40
CA PHE A 109 -0.64 -7.02 3.40
C PHE A 109 -1.39 -5.71 3.19
N LEU A 110 -2.39 -5.68 2.29
CA LEU A 110 -3.24 -4.50 2.09
C LEU A 110 -4.05 -4.16 3.36
N ASP A 111 -4.58 -5.15 4.08
CA ASP A 111 -5.20 -4.90 5.39
C ASP A 111 -4.19 -4.44 6.45
N GLY A 112 -2.98 -5.01 6.46
CA GLY A 112 -1.90 -4.53 7.32
C GLY A 112 -1.56 -3.06 7.05
N PHE A 113 -1.48 -2.66 5.79
CA PHE A 113 -1.27 -1.26 5.41
C PHE A 113 -2.43 -0.35 5.81
N ARG A 114 -3.68 -0.82 5.65
CA ARG A 114 -4.88 -0.13 6.16
C ARG A 114 -4.76 0.15 7.66
N GLN A 115 -4.27 -0.81 8.47
CA GLN A 115 -4.06 -0.62 9.90
C GLN A 115 -3.04 0.50 10.17
N LEU A 116 -1.94 0.54 9.42
CA LEU A 116 -0.93 1.60 9.54
C LEU A 116 -1.50 2.99 9.20
N CYS A 117 -2.28 3.10 8.13
CA CYS A 117 -2.97 4.34 7.74
C CYS A 117 -3.95 4.80 8.83
N ALA A 118 -4.82 3.90 9.31
CA ALA A 118 -5.82 4.21 10.32
C ALA A 118 -5.23 4.55 11.70
N SER A 119 -4.00 4.07 11.96
CA SER A 119 -3.26 4.32 13.20
C SER A 119 -2.40 5.59 13.14
N GLY A 120 -2.37 6.30 12.02
CA GLY A 120 -1.54 7.50 11.85
C GLY A 120 -0.02 7.21 11.79
N LEU A 121 0.36 5.95 11.58
CA LEU A 121 1.77 5.54 11.44
C LEU A 121 2.30 5.80 10.02
N VAL A 122 1.39 5.97 9.07
CA VAL A 122 1.66 6.31 7.67
C VAL A 122 0.88 7.57 7.30
N MET A 123 1.47 8.40 6.43
CA MET A 123 0.81 9.53 5.80
C MET A 123 0.84 9.40 4.28
N HIS A 124 -0.18 9.96 3.62
CA HIS A 124 -0.25 10.05 2.16
C HIS A 124 0.30 11.39 1.69
N HIS A 125 1.05 11.39 0.58
CA HIS A 125 1.62 12.61 0.00
C HIS A 125 0.93 12.99 -1.32
N LEU A 126 1.06 12.12 -2.32
CA LEU A 126 0.59 12.36 -3.67
C LEU A 126 0.45 11.03 -4.42
N PHE A 127 -0.58 10.89 -5.25
CA PHE A 127 -0.85 9.67 -6.04
C PHE A 127 -0.70 8.37 -5.22
N ARG A 128 0.33 7.58 -5.52
CA ARG A 128 0.60 6.25 -4.94
C ARG A 128 1.61 6.30 -3.79
N GLU A 129 2.08 7.50 -3.44
CA GLU A 129 3.19 7.73 -2.53
C GLU A 129 2.72 7.98 -1.10
N PHE A 130 3.32 7.23 -0.19
CA PHE A 130 3.09 7.29 1.24
C PHE A 130 4.44 7.32 1.97
N SER A 131 4.44 7.81 3.21
CA SER A 131 5.61 7.66 4.08
C SER A 131 5.22 7.30 5.49
N LEU A 132 6.19 6.81 6.27
CA LEU A 132 6.06 6.79 7.71
C LEU A 132 5.90 8.20 8.27
N THR A 133 5.05 8.34 9.30
CA THR A 133 5.03 9.52 10.16
C THR A 133 6.16 9.43 11.19
N HIS A 134 6.38 10.49 11.97
CA HIS A 134 7.34 10.44 13.08
C HIS A 134 7.04 9.27 14.04
N SER A 135 5.77 9.09 14.42
CA SER A 135 5.34 7.96 15.27
C SER A 135 5.56 6.61 14.60
N GLY A 136 5.36 6.54 13.28
CA GLY A 136 5.69 5.36 12.46
C GLY A 136 7.17 5.00 12.57
N PHE A 137 8.07 5.96 12.41
CA PHE A 137 9.51 5.74 12.57
C PHE A 137 9.88 5.27 13.98
N GLU A 138 9.31 5.88 15.03
CA GLU A 138 9.62 5.48 16.40
C GLU A 138 9.13 4.06 16.70
N LEU A 139 7.91 3.71 16.29
CA LEU A 139 7.38 2.36 16.48
C LEU A 139 8.15 1.33 15.64
N ALA A 140 8.55 1.68 14.42
CA ALA A 140 9.31 0.78 13.55
C ALA A 140 10.64 0.34 14.17
N LYS A 141 11.29 1.19 14.97
CA LYS A 141 12.54 0.88 15.67
C LYS A 141 12.37 -0.17 16.77
N THR A 142 11.16 -0.33 17.32
CA THR A 142 10.92 -1.27 18.42
C THR A 142 10.65 -2.69 17.93
N ILE A 143 10.30 -2.87 16.65
CA ILE A 143 9.94 -4.17 16.07
C ILE A 143 11.21 -5.00 15.85
N GLN A 144 11.20 -6.24 16.35
CA GLN A 144 12.30 -7.17 16.16
C GLN A 144 12.03 -8.10 14.97
N ARG A 145 13.11 -8.55 14.31
CA ARG A 145 12.99 -9.44 13.14
C ARG A 145 12.25 -10.75 13.43
N HIS A 146 12.35 -11.27 14.65
CA HIS A 146 11.68 -12.52 15.01
C HIS A 146 10.16 -12.38 15.17
N ASP A 147 9.64 -11.15 15.27
CA ASP A 147 8.19 -10.89 15.40
C ASP A 147 7.45 -10.91 14.06
N ILE A 148 8.19 -11.06 12.94
CA ILE A 148 7.69 -10.84 11.57
C ILE A 148 8.05 -12.00 10.65
N GLY A 149 7.74 -13.23 11.07
CA GLY A 149 8.03 -14.46 10.30
C GLY A 149 7.40 -14.51 8.89
N VAL A 150 6.45 -13.62 8.58
CA VAL A 150 5.92 -13.46 7.21
C VAL A 150 6.97 -12.95 6.22
N LEU A 151 8.01 -12.24 6.69
CA LEU A 151 9.09 -11.77 5.82
C LEU A 151 9.94 -12.91 5.27
N ASP A 152 10.13 -13.99 6.03
CA ASP A 152 10.94 -15.12 5.59
C ASP A 152 10.28 -15.81 4.39
N ILE A 153 8.96 -15.90 4.38
CA ILE A 153 8.16 -16.40 3.24
C ILE A 153 8.41 -15.54 1.99
N LEU A 154 8.42 -14.21 2.13
CA LEU A 154 8.57 -13.28 1.01
C LEU A 154 10.00 -13.16 0.49
N ALA A 155 10.99 -13.21 1.38
CA ALA A 155 12.40 -13.05 1.02
C ALA A 155 12.88 -14.15 0.06
N GLU A 156 12.40 -15.39 0.26
CA GLU A 156 12.70 -16.52 -0.63
C GLU A 156 12.29 -16.23 -2.08
N GLU A 157 11.16 -15.56 -2.33
CA GLU A 157 10.69 -15.29 -3.69
C GLU A 157 11.36 -14.09 -4.35
N GLN A 158 11.79 -13.09 -3.59
CA GLN A 158 12.42 -11.90 -4.16
C GLN A 158 13.87 -12.15 -4.59
N GLU A 159 14.58 -13.10 -3.96
CA GLU A 159 15.91 -13.53 -4.43
C GLU A 159 15.86 -14.22 -5.81
N PHE A 160 14.72 -14.81 -6.20
CA PHE A 160 14.55 -15.40 -7.54
C PHE A 160 14.15 -14.39 -8.62
N SER A 161 13.77 -13.16 -8.25
CA SER A 161 13.34 -12.10 -9.17
C SER A 161 14.53 -11.28 -9.72
N ASP A 162 15.70 -11.39 -9.11
CA ASP A 162 16.92 -10.64 -9.47
C ASP A 162 17.83 -11.41 -10.46
N PHE A 163 17.34 -12.51 -11.05
CA PHE A 163 18.03 -13.34 -12.06
C PHE A 163 17.33 -13.36 -13.42
#